data_AF-A0A848HU35-F1
#
_entry.id   AF-A0A848HU35-F1
#
_cell.length_a   1.000
_cell.length_b   1.000
_cell.length_c   1.000
_cell.angle_alpha   90.00
_cell.angle_beta   90.00
_cell.angle_gamma   90.00
#
_symmetry.space_group_name_H-M   'P 1'
#
loop_
_entity.id
_entity.type
_entity.pdbx_description
1 polymer ?
#
loop_
_entity_poly.entity_id
_entity_poly.type
_entity_poly.pdbx_seq_one_letter_code
_entity_poly.pdbx_strand_id
1 'polypeptide(L)'
;MIIVVEQLKDWPDASTPYKIVTAAQFLGSPDHHAAPGTTIINLCRSYKYLSVGYYCSLLAEARRQAVLPSVKTINDLSRKAIYCLDTDELDYALNQSLDHPDDRPMPVEFSMDIYFGTTGYTPLAGLARQIFETFPTPLMRVEFERDEDRRKARTWSSSTTPCRSCAAPTRSTSPT
;
A
#
# COMPACT_ATOMS: atom_id res chain seq x y z
N MET A 1 5.32 -1.47 -19.57
CA MET A 1 4.65 -1.29 -18.27
C MET A 1 3.67 -0.14 -18.38
N ILE A 2 2.50 -0.23 -17.74
CA ILE A 2 1.49 0.84 -17.67
C ILE A 2 1.14 1.08 -16.21
N ILE A 3 0.98 2.35 -15.84
CA ILE A 3 0.52 2.76 -14.52
C ILE A 3 -0.91 3.23 -14.63
N VAL A 4 -1.81 2.62 -13.86
CA VAL A 4 -3.22 3.01 -13.80
C VAL A 4 -3.45 3.84 -12.55
N VAL A 5 -3.97 5.05 -12.74
CA VAL A 5 -4.34 5.97 -11.65
C VAL A 5 -5.82 6.28 -11.72
N GLU A 6 -6.45 6.60 -10.59
CA GLU A 6 -7.86 6.96 -10.61
C GLU A 6 -8.09 8.34 -11.23
N GLN A 7 -7.26 9.32 -10.85
CA GLN A 7 -7.30 10.68 -11.37
C GLN A 7 -5.88 11.13 -11.74
N LEU A 8 -5.73 11.75 -12.91
CA LEU A 8 -4.41 12.17 -13.39
C LEU A 8 -3.76 13.23 -12.49
N LYS A 9 -4.57 14.02 -11.77
CA LYS A 9 -4.12 15.02 -10.79
C LYS A 9 -3.38 14.43 -9.59
N ASP A 10 -3.60 13.14 -9.31
CA ASP A 10 -2.95 12.43 -8.20
C ASP A 10 -1.51 12.06 -8.56
N TRP A 11 -1.14 12.21 -9.83
CA TRP A 11 0.20 11.98 -10.32
C TRP A 11 0.97 13.31 -10.39
N PRO A 12 2.04 13.50 -9.59
CA PRO A 12 2.70 14.80 -9.45
C PRO A 12 3.62 15.16 -10.63
N ASP A 13 4.01 14.21 -11.48
CA ASP A 13 5.07 14.44 -12.49
C ASP A 13 4.76 13.88 -13.89
N ALA A 14 4.47 14.77 -14.84
CA ALA A 14 4.21 14.41 -16.23
C ALA A 14 5.47 13.92 -17.00
N SER A 15 6.68 14.06 -16.45
CA SER A 15 7.93 13.72 -17.13
C SER A 15 8.32 12.24 -17.06
N THR A 16 7.46 11.41 -16.48
CA THR A 16 7.73 9.98 -16.30
C THR A 16 7.77 9.27 -17.66
N PRO A 17 8.79 8.41 -17.95
CA PRO A 17 8.88 7.67 -19.22
C PRO A 17 7.84 6.55 -19.35
N TYR A 18 7.03 6.32 -18.32
CA TYR A 18 6.01 5.28 -18.28
C TYR A 18 4.65 5.82 -18.73
N LYS A 19 3.88 4.96 -19.41
CA LYS A 19 2.52 5.30 -19.82
C LYS A 19 1.59 5.32 -18.61
N ILE A 20 1.06 6.49 -18.29
CA ILE A 20 0.06 6.69 -17.24
C ILE A 20 -1.31 6.74 -17.89
N VAL A 21 -2.25 5.97 -17.36
CA VAL A 21 -3.62 5.86 -17.88
C VAL A 21 -4.58 6.02 -16.71
N THR A 22 -5.68 6.74 -16.92
CA THR A 22 -6.73 6.82 -15.89
C THR A 22 -7.55 5.53 -15.86
N ALA A 23 -8.10 5.17 -14.70
CA ALA A 23 -8.95 3.99 -14.56
C ALA A 23 -10.14 4.02 -15.54
N ALA A 24 -10.75 5.20 -15.75
CA ALA A 24 -11.83 5.38 -16.72
C ALA A 24 -11.39 5.06 -18.16
N GLN A 25 -10.21 5.54 -18.57
CA GLN A 25 -9.65 5.23 -19.90
C GLN A 25 -9.26 3.75 -20.03
N PHE A 26 -8.70 3.17 -18.97
CA PHE A 26 -8.28 1.76 -18.97
C PHE A 26 -9.47 0.80 -19.13
N LEU A 27 -10.59 1.12 -18.49
CA LEU A 27 -11.84 0.36 -18.55
C LEU A 27 -12.63 0.62 -19.85
N GLY A 28 -12.69 1.88 -20.30
CA GLY A 28 -13.59 2.31 -21.37
C GLY A 28 -13.03 2.25 -22.79
N SER A 29 -11.71 2.28 -22.98
CA SER A 29 -11.11 2.47 -24.31
C SER A 29 -10.36 1.23 -24.81
N PRO A 30 -10.71 0.69 -26.00
CA PRO A 30 -9.92 -0.35 -26.64
C PRO A 30 -8.55 0.16 -27.14
N ASP A 31 -8.42 1.45 -27.41
CA ASP A 31 -7.15 2.04 -27.87
C ASP A 31 -6.04 2.05 -26.80
N HIS A 32 -6.35 1.63 -25.58
CA HIS A 32 -5.39 1.53 -24.48
C HIS A 32 -5.05 0.08 -24.13
N HIS A 33 -5.38 -0.85 -25.03
CA HIS A 33 -4.94 -2.24 -24.95
C HIS A 33 -3.42 -2.32 -24.96
N ALA A 34 -2.85 -2.60 -23.80
CA ALA A 34 -1.48 -3.07 -23.70
C ALA A 34 -1.38 -4.47 -24.30
N ALA A 35 -0.25 -4.79 -24.93
CA ALA A 35 0.02 -6.13 -25.40
C ALA A 35 -0.09 -7.16 -24.24
N PRO A 36 -0.49 -8.41 -24.52
CA PRO A 36 -0.39 -9.50 -23.55
C PRO A 36 1.01 -9.55 -22.92
N GLY A 37 1.09 -9.82 -21.61
CA GLY A 37 2.34 -9.82 -20.86
C GLY A 37 2.84 -8.43 -20.41
N THR A 38 2.14 -7.34 -20.75
CA THR A 38 2.48 -6.02 -20.18
C THR A 38 2.21 -5.99 -18.68
N THR A 39 3.16 -5.50 -17.90
CA THR A 39 2.96 -5.24 -16.47
C THR A 39 2.08 -4.00 -16.25
N ILE A 40 1.01 -4.15 -15.50
CA ILE A 40 0.07 -3.11 -15.08
C ILE A 40 0.28 -2.87 -13.58
N ILE A 41 0.64 -1.65 -13.20
CA ILE A 41 0.66 -1.23 -11.80
C ILE A 41 -0.61 -0.44 -11.56
N ASN A 42 -1.50 -0.99 -10.76
CA ASN A 42 -2.73 -0.34 -10.38
C ASN A 42 -2.50 0.45 -9.09
N LEU A 43 -2.60 1.78 -9.19
CA LEU A 43 -2.45 2.75 -8.11
C LEU A 43 -3.77 3.48 -7.85
N CYS A 44 -4.91 2.81 -8.09
CA CYS A 44 -6.21 3.35 -7.69
C CYS A 44 -6.27 3.55 -6.18
N ARG A 45 -7.10 4.51 -5.72
CA ARG A 45 -7.18 4.85 -4.30
C ARG A 45 -7.75 3.71 -3.46
N SER A 46 -8.66 2.92 -4.04
CA SER A 46 -9.35 1.82 -3.37
C SER A 46 -9.27 0.53 -4.19
N TYR A 47 -8.99 -0.57 -3.50
CA TYR A 47 -9.03 -1.93 -4.03
C TYR A 47 -10.20 -2.73 -3.46
N LYS A 48 -11.20 -2.11 -2.82
CA LYS A 48 -12.34 -2.85 -2.24
C LYS A 48 -13.06 -3.67 -3.31
N TYR A 49 -13.74 -4.75 -2.91
CA TYR A 49 -14.58 -5.53 -3.82
C TYR A 49 -15.58 -4.62 -4.54
N LEU A 50 -15.73 -4.81 -5.86
CA LEU A 50 -16.54 -3.97 -6.77
C LEU A 50 -16.12 -2.48 -6.85
N SER A 51 -14.94 -2.11 -6.35
CA SER A 51 -14.37 -0.79 -6.60
C SER A 51 -13.82 -0.68 -8.02
N VAL A 52 -13.56 0.56 -8.45
CA VAL A 52 -12.91 0.85 -9.73
C VAL A 52 -11.54 0.15 -9.84
N GLY A 53 -10.75 0.15 -8.77
CA GLY A 53 -9.46 -0.54 -8.73
C GLY A 53 -9.59 -2.05 -8.90
N TYR A 54 -10.61 -2.67 -8.29
CA TYR A 54 -10.90 -4.09 -8.46
C TYR A 54 -11.18 -4.45 -9.94
N TYR A 55 -12.02 -3.66 -10.61
CA TYR A 55 -12.33 -3.89 -12.02
C TYR A 55 -11.12 -3.69 -12.94
N CYS A 56 -10.23 -2.75 -12.62
CA CYS A 56 -8.99 -2.56 -13.39
C CYS A 56 -8.10 -3.80 -13.32
N SER A 57 -7.92 -4.39 -12.13
CA SER A 57 -7.14 -5.63 -11.98
C SER A 57 -7.82 -6.81 -12.68
N LEU A 58 -9.16 -6.94 -12.59
CA LEU A 58 -9.92 -7.99 -13.27
C LEU A 58 -9.76 -7.93 -14.79
N LEU A 59 -9.90 -6.73 -15.36
CA LEU A 59 -9.79 -6.53 -16.80
C LEU A 59 -8.36 -6.77 -17.29
N ALA A 60 -7.34 -6.38 -16.52
CA ALA A 60 -5.95 -6.66 -16.85
C ALA A 60 -5.66 -8.17 -16.88
N GLU A 61 -6.10 -8.93 -15.87
CA GLU A 61 -5.94 -10.39 -15.85
C GLU A 61 -6.66 -11.07 -17.02
N ALA A 62 -7.89 -10.65 -17.34
CA ALA A 62 -8.64 -11.16 -18.48
C ALA A 62 -7.91 -10.92 -19.82
N ARG A 63 -7.11 -9.86 -19.91
CA ARG A 63 -6.26 -9.54 -21.07
C ARG A 63 -4.91 -10.26 -21.06
N ARG A 64 -4.67 -11.20 -20.12
CA ARG A 64 -3.38 -11.87 -19.89
C ARG A 64 -2.24 -10.87 -19.63
N GLN A 65 -2.54 -9.81 -18.90
CA GLN A 65 -1.56 -8.83 -18.45
C GLN A 65 -1.16 -9.16 -17.00
N ALA A 66 0.10 -8.92 -16.64
CA ALA A 66 0.56 -9.09 -15.27
C ALA A 66 0.15 -7.86 -14.46
N VAL A 67 -0.74 -7.98 -13.49
CA VAL A 67 -1.24 -6.83 -12.71
C VAL A 67 -0.82 -6.89 -11.25
N LEU A 68 -0.44 -5.73 -10.72
CA LEU A 68 -0.09 -5.54 -9.32
C LEU A 68 -0.97 -4.41 -8.72
N PRO A 69 -1.85 -4.67 -7.75
CA PRO A 69 -2.15 -5.98 -7.17
C PRO A 69 -3.04 -6.86 -8.05
N SER A 70 -2.86 -8.18 -7.93
CA SER A 70 -3.71 -9.20 -8.60
C SER A 70 -5.11 -9.24 -7.99
N VAL A 71 -6.11 -9.73 -8.74
CA VAL A 71 -7.48 -9.92 -8.23
C VAL A 71 -7.47 -10.88 -7.05
N LYS A 72 -6.64 -11.93 -7.13
CA LYS A 72 -6.41 -12.85 -6.03
C LYS A 72 -5.91 -12.11 -4.79
N THR A 73 -4.87 -11.27 -4.92
CA THR A 73 -4.32 -10.50 -3.80
C THR A 73 -5.37 -9.56 -3.20
N ILE A 74 -6.17 -8.90 -4.03
CA ILE A 74 -7.25 -8.01 -3.56
C ILE A 74 -8.30 -8.80 -2.76
N ASN A 75 -8.71 -9.96 -3.27
CA ASN A 75 -9.65 -10.84 -2.58
C ASN A 75 -9.06 -11.38 -1.27
N ASP A 76 -7.80 -11.82 -1.29
CA ASP A 76 -7.10 -12.33 -0.12
C ASP A 76 -6.94 -11.23 0.95
N LEU A 77 -6.64 -9.99 0.57
CA LEU A 77 -6.63 -8.85 1.48
C LEU A 77 -8.00 -8.56 2.07
N SER A 78 -9.06 -8.55 1.24
CA SER A 78 -10.42 -8.32 1.74
C SER A 78 -10.89 -9.38 2.74
N ARG A 79 -10.41 -10.62 2.60
CA ARG A 79 -10.71 -11.73 3.49
C ARG A 79 -9.79 -11.75 4.71
N LYS A 80 -8.48 -11.64 4.54
CA LYS A 80 -7.51 -11.72 5.64
C LYS A 80 -7.41 -10.44 6.48
N ALA A 81 -7.76 -9.27 5.93
CA ALA A 81 -7.99 -8.07 6.76
C ALA A 81 -9.12 -8.29 7.80
N ILE A 82 -9.98 -9.29 7.58
CA ILE A 82 -11.00 -9.72 8.57
C ILE A 82 -10.41 -10.71 9.58
N TYR A 83 -9.38 -11.48 9.22
CA TYR A 83 -8.90 -12.61 10.02
C TYR A 83 -7.60 -12.38 10.79
N CYS A 84 -6.96 -11.22 10.66
CA CYS A 84 -5.60 -10.97 11.18
C CYS A 84 -4.58 -11.93 10.54
N LEU A 85 -3.49 -11.38 10.04
CA LEU A 85 -2.26 -12.15 9.85
C LEU A 85 -1.98 -12.91 11.15
N ASP A 86 -1.67 -14.21 11.07
CA ASP A 86 -1.33 -15.08 12.22
C ASP A 86 -0.50 -14.29 13.24
N THR A 87 -1.17 -13.89 14.31
CA THR A 87 -0.72 -12.77 15.16
C THR A 87 0.55 -13.13 15.90
N ASP A 88 0.86 -14.42 16.07
CA ASP A 88 1.98 -14.87 16.90
C ASP A 88 3.37 -14.59 16.28
N GLU A 89 3.55 -14.83 14.98
CA GLU A 89 4.85 -14.59 14.31
C GLU A 89 5.05 -13.08 14.08
N LEU A 90 3.96 -12.38 13.78
CA LEU A 90 3.89 -10.93 13.64
C LEU A 90 4.19 -10.23 14.98
N ASP A 91 3.58 -10.69 16.07
CA ASP A 91 3.80 -10.19 17.42
C ASP A 91 5.25 -10.43 17.85
N TYR A 92 5.84 -11.59 17.52
CA TYR A 92 7.24 -11.84 17.85
C TYR A 92 8.17 -10.87 17.11
N ALA A 93 7.97 -10.67 15.79
CA ALA A 93 8.75 -9.74 15.00
C ALA A 93 8.55 -8.28 15.45
N LEU A 94 7.32 -7.90 15.79
CA LEU A 94 7.00 -6.59 16.36
C LEU A 94 7.69 -6.42 17.72
N ASN A 95 7.46 -7.32 18.68
CA ASN A 95 8.07 -7.24 20.01
C ASN A 95 9.59 -7.23 19.94
N GLN A 96 10.22 -8.06 19.10
CA GLN A 96 11.68 -8.08 18.92
C GLN A 96 12.21 -6.76 18.33
N SER A 97 11.48 -6.15 17.39
CA SER A 97 11.86 -4.87 16.80
C SER A 97 11.58 -3.67 17.73
N LEU A 98 10.68 -3.86 18.70
CA LEU A 98 10.20 -2.84 19.64
C LEU A 98 10.88 -2.91 21.02
N ASP A 99 11.51 -4.03 21.38
CA ASP A 99 12.29 -4.24 22.62
C ASP A 99 13.66 -3.54 22.59
N HIS A 100 13.92 -2.63 21.64
CA HIS A 100 15.05 -1.71 21.71
C HIS A 100 14.68 -0.47 22.55
N PRO A 101 15.22 -0.34 23.78
CA PRO A 101 14.68 0.51 24.84
C PRO A 101 15.13 1.97 24.77
N ASP A 102 15.46 2.51 23.59
CA ASP A 102 15.76 3.94 23.45
C ASP A 102 14.46 4.75 23.31
N ASP A 103 13.84 4.94 24.47
CA ASP A 103 13.19 6.18 24.89
C ASP A 103 12.03 6.68 24.01
N ARG A 104 10.94 5.90 23.97
CA ARG A 104 9.55 6.40 23.90
C ARG A 104 8.55 5.25 24.06
N PRO A 105 7.61 5.29 25.02
CA PRO A 105 6.48 4.37 25.01
C PRO A 105 5.69 4.59 23.70
N MET A 106 5.53 3.51 22.94
CA MET A 106 4.81 3.54 21.67
C MET A 106 3.36 4.00 21.90
N PRO A 107 2.79 4.83 21.01
CA PRO A 107 1.37 5.16 21.08
C PRO A 107 0.53 3.88 20.97
N VAL A 108 -0.65 3.88 21.58
CA VAL A 108 -1.64 2.78 21.61
C VAL A 108 -2.04 2.27 20.20
N GLU A 109 -1.69 3.06 19.18
CA GLU A 109 -1.93 2.81 17.76
C GLU A 109 -0.68 3.19 16.96
N PHE A 110 -0.16 2.27 16.14
CA PHE A 110 0.99 2.52 15.27
C PHE A 110 0.64 2.23 13.82
N SER A 111 1.00 3.12 12.91
CA SER A 111 0.81 2.94 11.47
C SER A 111 2.16 2.93 10.74
N MET A 112 2.29 2.05 9.76
CA MET A 112 3.45 1.92 8.91
C MET A 112 3.02 1.91 7.44
N ASP A 113 3.66 2.76 6.65
CA ASP A 113 3.52 2.77 5.19
C ASP A 113 4.56 1.86 4.54
N ILE A 114 4.08 0.98 3.67
CA ILE A 114 4.88 0.03 2.88
C ILE A 114 4.76 0.40 1.40
N TYR A 115 5.91 0.59 0.76
CA TYR A 115 6.08 0.89 -0.65
C TYR A 115 6.80 -0.28 -1.31
N PHE A 116 6.08 -1.10 -2.09
CA PHE A 116 6.66 -2.27 -2.76
C PHE A 116 7.50 -3.18 -1.82
N GLY A 117 7.04 -3.39 -0.59
CA GLY A 117 7.74 -4.19 0.42
C GLY A 117 8.88 -3.47 1.16
N THR A 118 9.08 -2.17 0.92
CA THR A 118 10.02 -1.34 1.67
C THR A 118 9.27 -0.41 2.63
N THR A 119 9.87 -0.10 3.76
CA THR A 119 9.35 0.84 4.76
C THR A 119 10.42 1.85 5.13
N GLY A 120 10.01 3.05 5.54
CA GLY A 120 10.91 4.07 6.06
C GLY A 120 11.48 3.75 7.45
N TYR A 121 10.94 2.73 8.13
CA TYR A 121 11.36 2.33 9.47
C TYR A 121 12.19 1.04 9.43
N THR A 122 13.52 1.19 9.49
CA THR A 122 14.49 0.09 9.32
C THR A 122 14.23 -1.14 10.20
N PRO A 123 13.85 -1.01 11.50
CA PRO A 123 13.61 -2.17 12.35
C PRO A 123 12.49 -3.09 11.81
N LEU A 124 11.49 -2.53 11.14
CA LEU A 124 10.36 -3.30 10.58
C LEU A 124 10.52 -3.64 9.09
N ALA A 125 11.72 -3.48 8.52
CA ALA A 125 11.96 -3.80 7.11
C ALA A 125 11.73 -5.28 6.77
N GLY A 126 12.10 -6.19 7.68
CA GLY A 126 11.82 -7.62 7.53
C GLY A 126 10.33 -7.92 7.47
N LEU A 127 9.57 -7.29 8.38
CA LEU A 127 8.13 -7.42 8.41
C LEU A 127 7.46 -6.84 7.13
N ALA A 128 7.86 -5.64 6.71
CA ALA A 128 7.31 -5.02 5.51
C ALA A 128 7.50 -5.90 4.27
N ARG A 129 8.66 -6.56 4.17
CA ARG A 129 8.95 -7.53 3.11
C ARG A 129 8.07 -8.77 3.19
N GLN A 130 7.93 -9.39 4.37
CA GLN A 130 7.09 -10.57 4.56
C GLN A 130 5.63 -10.29 4.22
N ILE A 131 5.11 -9.11 4.59
CA ILE A 131 3.74 -8.73 4.26
C ILE A 131 3.59 -8.54 2.74
N PHE A 132 4.56 -7.91 2.07
CA PHE A 132 4.52 -7.76 0.60
C PHE A 132 4.64 -9.09 -0.15
N GLU A 133 5.46 -10.02 0.33
CA GLU A 133 5.56 -11.38 -0.23
C GLU A 133 4.24 -12.15 -0.08
N THR A 134 3.53 -11.93 1.03
CA THR A 134 2.20 -12.52 1.27
C THR A 134 1.12 -11.83 0.45
N PHE A 135 1.17 -10.50 0.35
CA PHE A 135 0.19 -9.66 -0.34
C PHE A 135 0.89 -8.65 -1.26
N PRO A 136 1.21 -9.06 -2.50
CA PRO A 136 1.87 -8.20 -3.46
C PRO A 136 1.01 -6.98 -3.80
N THR A 137 1.30 -5.84 -3.16
CA THR A 137 0.59 -4.57 -3.33
C THR A 137 1.60 -3.44 -3.46
N PRO A 138 1.40 -2.49 -4.39
CA PRO A 138 2.38 -1.45 -4.64
C PRO A 138 2.49 -0.47 -3.46
N LEU A 139 1.35 -0.12 -2.88
CA LEU A 139 1.22 0.80 -1.76
C LEU A 139 0.28 0.18 -0.73
N MET A 140 0.73 0.10 0.52
CA MET A 140 -0.08 -0.47 1.60
C MET A 140 0.24 0.23 2.92
N ARG A 141 -0.79 0.58 3.68
CA ARG A 141 -0.67 1.04 5.05
C ARG A 141 -1.08 -0.09 5.98
N VAL A 142 -0.29 -0.33 7.01
CA VAL A 142 -0.57 -1.33 8.05
C VAL A 142 -0.71 -0.59 9.37
N GLU A 143 -1.82 -0.82 10.06
CA GLU A 143 -2.09 -0.24 11.37
C GLU A 143 -2.15 -1.36 12.41
N PHE A 144 -1.46 -1.11 13.52
CA PHE A 144 -1.33 -2.01 14.64
C PHE A 144 -2.04 -1.38 15.84
N GLU A 145 -3.02 -2.09 16.38
CA GLU A 145 -3.76 -1.70 17.58
C GLU A 145 -3.45 -2.71 18.68
N ARG A 146 -2.96 -2.23 19.82
CA ARG A 146 -2.69 -3.08 20.99
C ARG A 146 -3.95 -3.14 21.85
N ASP A 147 -4.75 -4.18 21.65
CA ASP A 147 -5.88 -4.50 22.53
C ASP A 147 -5.34 -5.27 23.75
N GLU A 148 -5.61 -4.78 24.96
CA GLU A 148 -5.13 -5.35 26.23
C GLU A 148 -5.69 -6.75 26.50
N ASP A 149 -6.76 -7.15 25.82
CA ASP A 149 -7.38 -8.46 26.01
C ASP A 149 -7.36 -9.35 24.75
N ARG A 150 -7.01 -8.82 23.56
CA ARG A 150 -6.86 -9.61 22.31
C ARG A 150 -6.26 -8.82 21.14
N ARG A 151 -4.95 -8.92 20.98
CA ARG A 151 -4.14 -8.34 19.88
C ARG A 151 -4.78 -8.56 18.50
N LYS A 152 -5.24 -7.48 17.86
CA LYS A 152 -5.80 -7.51 16.49
C LYS A 152 -5.11 -6.45 15.63
N ALA A 153 -4.33 -6.90 14.66
CA ALA A 153 -3.86 -6.02 13.58
C ALA A 153 -5.02 -5.75 12.61
N ARG A 154 -5.43 -4.49 12.44
CA ARG A 154 -6.48 -4.10 11.48
C ARG A 154 -5.80 -3.47 10.27
N THR A 155 -5.80 -4.17 9.15
CA THR A 155 -5.24 -3.61 7.90
C THR A 155 -6.26 -2.70 7.23
N TRP A 156 -5.98 -1.41 7.20
CA TRP A 156 -6.73 -0.45 6.37
C TRP A 156 -6.05 -0.30 5.02
N SER A 157 -6.73 -0.72 3.95
CA SER A 157 -6.32 -0.31 2.59
C SER A 157 -6.70 1.15 2.38
N SER A 158 -5.71 1.93 1.95
CA SER A 158 -5.67 3.38 1.90
C SER A 158 -6.98 4.07 1.51
N SER A 159 -7.39 5.06 2.30
CA SER A 159 -7.83 6.33 1.72
C SER A 159 -6.65 7.27 1.80
N THR A 160 -6.30 7.92 0.69
CA THR A 160 -5.29 8.99 0.66
C THR A 160 -5.83 10.19 1.44
N THR A 161 -5.76 10.13 2.76
CA THR A 161 -5.85 11.32 3.61
C THR A 161 -4.42 11.63 4.05
N PRO A 162 -3.83 12.76 3.60
CA PRO A 162 -2.50 13.14 4.04
C PRO A 162 -2.55 13.37 5.55
N CYS A 163 -1.72 12.64 6.29
CA CYS A 163 -1.53 12.83 7.71
C CYS A 163 -1.02 14.26 7.92
N ARG A 164 -1.80 15.09 8.60
CA ARG A 164 -1.60 16.55 8.69
C ARG A 164 -0.54 16.96 9.74
N SER A 165 0.35 16.05 10.16
CA SER A 165 1.28 16.27 11.27
C SER A 165 2.76 16.08 10.93
N CYS A 166 3.17 16.35 9.69
CA CYS A 166 4.58 16.59 9.35
C CYS A 166 4.82 18.07 9.04
N ALA A 167 4.60 18.93 10.04
CA ALA A 167 5.18 20.27 10.02
C ALA A 167 6.58 20.16 10.64
N ALA A 168 7.60 20.12 9.80
CA ALA A 168 8.99 20.21 10.23
C ALA A 168 9.24 21.58 10.91
N PRO A 169 9.95 21.64 12.05
CA PRO A 169 10.42 22.91 12.58
C PRO A 169 11.52 23.46 11.66
N THR A 170 11.25 24.62 11.07
CA THR A 170 12.23 25.42 10.33
C THR A 170 13.39 25.79 11.24
N ARG A 171 14.59 25.22 10.98
CA ARG A 171 15.86 25.70 11.54
C ARG A 171 16.07 27.14 11.08
N SER A 172 16.08 28.07 12.04
CA SER A 172 16.64 29.41 11.84
C SER A 172 18.15 29.32 11.85
N THR A 173 18.77 29.60 10.70
CA THR A 173 20.17 30.03 10.61
C THR A 173 20.15 31.48 10.11
N SER A 174 20.60 32.38 10.98
CA SER A 174 21.01 33.77 10.76
C SER A 174 22.00 33.91 9.60
N PRO A 175 22.10 35.07 8.90
CA PRO A 175 22.94 36.18 9.40
C PRO A 175 22.47 37.60 8.99
N THR A 176 22.76 38.62 9.80
CA THR A 176 23.69 39.76 9.53
C THR A 176 23.72 40.64 10.77
#